data_AF-A0A075WSH8-F1
#
_entry.id   AF-A0A075WSH8-F1
#
_cell.length_a   1.000
_cell.length_b   1.000
_cell.length_c   1.000
_cell.angle_alpha   90.00
_cell.angle_beta   90.00
_cell.angle_gamma   90.00
#
_symmetry.space_group_name_H-M   'P 1'
#
loop_
_entity.id
_entity.type
_entity.pdbx_description
1 polymer ?
#
loop_
_entity_poly.entity_id
_entity_poly.type
_entity_poly.pdbx_seq_one_letter_code
_entity_poly.pdbx_strand_id
1 'polypeptide(L)'
;MQTSELRQILSRFGEEVLYSKIHRMKNLLKIADFDEALYRELMLSLGYPRNKLQFLELSLLLPYREIKKLNTQPLIEKALLYRAGFVEDYSGLPPDFDISLRLEKTYWNYRSIRPVNFPDRRIKDFSHLLAETTQMGIYNYFKKQIEVNYTGIVEKSSAKMAVEKIMNFKRIGISRKREMFFNIILPFFLADDSFSKYHSFLLKLFEVHPPLDVNSKIKRFYTKVSSMINREKVEISNVKEYFGAMKYVEG
;
A
#
# COMPACT_ATOMS: atom_id res chain seq x y z
N MET A 1 -16.04 20.24 22.75
CA MET A 1 -14.96 19.24 22.70
C MET A 1 -13.65 19.96 22.91
N GLN A 2 -12.84 19.54 23.89
CA GLN A 2 -11.50 20.09 24.10
C GLN A 2 -10.50 19.45 23.12
N THR A 3 -9.35 20.10 22.86
CA THR A 3 -8.32 19.56 21.95
C THR A 3 -7.74 18.23 22.46
N SER A 4 -7.60 18.07 23.77
CA SER A 4 -7.16 16.84 24.43
C SER A 4 -8.14 15.67 24.17
N GLU A 5 -9.43 15.93 24.34
CA GLU A 5 -10.52 14.99 24.08
C GLU A 5 -10.54 14.55 22.61
N LEU A 6 -10.40 15.50 21.67
CA LEU A 6 -10.29 15.18 20.24
C LEU A 6 -9.10 14.28 19.95
N ARG A 7 -7.92 14.56 20.50
CA ARG A 7 -6.73 13.71 20.30
C ARG A 7 -6.95 12.28 20.81
N GLN A 8 -7.62 12.10 21.94
CA GLN A 8 -7.98 10.77 22.44
C GLN A 8 -8.92 10.04 21.47
N ILE A 9 -9.92 10.73 20.92
CA ILE A 9 -10.83 10.17 19.90
C ILE A 9 -10.05 9.76 18.64
N LEU A 10 -9.18 10.64 18.13
CA LEU A 10 -8.37 10.35 16.95
C LEU A 10 -7.42 9.17 17.18
N SER A 11 -6.78 9.11 18.33
CA SER A 11 -5.89 8.00 18.70
C SER A 11 -6.66 6.68 18.69
N ARG A 12 -7.82 6.61 19.35
CA ARG A 12 -8.68 5.42 19.39
C ARG A 12 -9.15 5.01 17.99
N PHE A 13 -9.64 5.96 17.19
CA PHE A 13 -10.06 5.67 15.83
C PHE A 13 -8.90 5.22 14.94
N GLY A 14 -7.69 5.76 15.15
CA GLY A 14 -6.48 5.31 14.47
C GLY A 14 -6.17 3.84 14.74
N GLU A 15 -6.27 3.41 16.00
CA GLU A 15 -6.12 2.00 16.39
C GLU A 15 -7.18 1.12 15.74
N GLU A 16 -8.45 1.52 15.81
CA GLU A 16 -9.55 0.76 15.20
C GLU A 16 -9.34 0.57 13.68
N VAL A 17 -8.87 1.61 12.98
CA VAL A 17 -8.53 1.52 11.55
C VAL A 17 -7.37 0.55 11.33
N LEU A 18 -6.33 0.60 12.15
CA LEU A 18 -5.20 -0.32 12.05
C LEU A 18 -5.63 -1.77 12.30
N TYR A 19 -6.39 -2.03 13.38
CA TYR A 19 -6.89 -3.37 13.70
C TYR A 19 -7.80 -3.92 12.61
N SER A 20 -8.65 -3.09 12.01
CA SER A 20 -9.46 -3.50 10.85
C SER A 20 -8.57 -3.94 9.67
N LYS A 21 -7.48 -3.21 9.40
CA LYS A 21 -6.52 -3.59 8.35
C LYS A 21 -5.81 -4.90 8.69
N ILE A 22 -5.34 -5.07 9.92
CA ILE A 22 -4.68 -6.31 10.39
C ILE A 22 -5.63 -7.50 10.26
N HIS A 23 -6.88 -7.36 10.72
CA HIS A 23 -7.88 -8.43 10.64
C HIS A 23 -8.16 -8.83 9.19
N ARG A 24 -8.24 -7.85 8.28
CA ARG A 24 -8.36 -8.12 6.85
C ARG A 24 -7.17 -8.91 6.31
N MET A 25 -5.93 -8.57 6.71
CA MET A 25 -4.75 -9.34 6.31
C MET A 25 -4.77 -10.76 6.87
N LYS A 26 -5.18 -10.94 8.14
CA LYS A 26 -5.37 -12.27 8.74
C LYS A 26 -6.37 -13.11 7.95
N ASN A 27 -7.47 -12.51 7.47
CA ASN A 27 -8.44 -13.23 6.64
C ASN A 27 -7.89 -13.58 5.26
N LEU A 28 -7.10 -12.70 4.64
CA LEU A 28 -6.46 -12.97 3.36
C LEU A 28 -5.44 -14.12 3.47
N LEU A 29 -4.65 -14.16 4.54
CA LEU A 29 -3.65 -15.22 4.79
C LEU A 29 -4.28 -16.60 5.05
N LYS A 30 -5.60 -16.70 5.30
CA LYS A 30 -6.31 -17.99 5.38
C LYS A 30 -6.54 -18.62 4.00
N ILE A 31 -6.48 -17.82 2.93
CA ILE A 31 -6.89 -18.24 1.58
C ILE A 31 -5.81 -18.03 0.51
N ALA A 32 -4.67 -17.44 0.88
CA ALA A 32 -3.54 -17.20 -0.01
C ALA A 32 -2.23 -17.31 0.78
N ASP A 33 -1.17 -17.79 0.12
CA ASP A 33 0.17 -17.75 0.69
C ASP A 33 0.67 -16.30 0.85
N PHE A 34 1.75 -16.11 1.59
CA PHE A 34 2.27 -14.78 1.93
C PHE A 34 2.63 -13.94 0.70
N ASP A 35 3.25 -14.54 -0.31
CA ASP A 35 3.70 -13.83 -1.51
C ASP A 35 2.49 -13.37 -2.33
N GLU A 36 1.53 -14.27 -2.56
CA GLU A 36 0.31 -14.02 -3.31
C GLU A 36 -0.60 -13.01 -2.60
N ALA A 37 -0.77 -13.15 -1.28
CA ALA A 37 -1.54 -12.23 -0.47
C ALA A 37 -0.97 -10.81 -0.53
N LEU A 38 0.35 -10.67 -0.34
CA LEU A 38 0.99 -9.35 -0.38
C LEU A 38 0.99 -8.75 -1.78
N TYR A 39 1.20 -9.55 -2.82
CA TYR A 39 1.10 -9.11 -4.20
C TYR A 39 -0.27 -8.54 -4.55
N ARG A 40 -1.36 -9.24 -4.19
CA ARG A 40 -2.74 -8.76 -4.42
C ARG A 40 -3.01 -7.44 -3.74
N GLU A 41 -2.55 -7.28 -2.50
CA GLU A 41 -2.71 -6.05 -1.73
C GLU A 41 -1.95 -4.86 -2.33
N LEU A 42 -0.72 -5.11 -2.78
CA LEU A 42 0.08 -4.11 -3.46
C LEU A 42 -0.55 -3.70 -4.79
N MET A 43 -1.03 -4.66 -5.59
CA MET A 43 -1.77 -4.43 -6.83
C MET A 43 -3.04 -3.61 -6.57
N LEU A 44 -3.91 -4.04 -5.65
CA LEU A 44 -5.12 -3.31 -5.25
C LEU A 44 -4.81 -1.85 -4.90
N SER A 45 -3.67 -1.61 -4.24
CA SER A 45 -3.24 -0.27 -3.90
C SER A 45 -3.04 0.60 -5.13
N LEU A 46 -2.38 0.09 -6.18
CA LEU A 46 -2.06 0.84 -7.40
C LEU A 46 -3.31 1.39 -8.09
N GLY A 47 -4.48 0.81 -7.85
CA GLY A 47 -5.73 1.23 -8.46
C GLY A 47 -6.25 2.61 -8.03
N TYR A 48 -5.84 3.14 -6.87
CA TYR A 48 -6.47 4.36 -6.31
C TYR A 48 -8.01 4.21 -6.23
N PRO A 49 -8.84 5.17 -5.79
CA PRO A 49 -10.27 4.89 -5.64
C PRO A 49 -11.01 4.42 -6.91
N ARG A 50 -10.47 4.64 -8.12
CA ARG A 50 -11.18 4.38 -9.38
C ARG A 50 -10.82 3.07 -10.09
N ASN A 51 -9.64 2.50 -9.83
CA ASN A 51 -9.17 1.29 -10.52
C ASN A 51 -8.81 0.13 -9.56
N LYS A 52 -9.25 0.16 -8.28
CA LYS A 52 -8.89 -0.90 -7.31
C LYS A 52 -9.28 -2.28 -7.81
N LEU A 53 -10.51 -2.40 -8.31
CA LEU A 53 -11.05 -3.68 -8.78
C LEU A 53 -10.27 -4.19 -9.99
N GLN A 54 -9.99 -3.33 -10.96
CA GLN A 54 -9.21 -3.64 -12.17
C GLN A 54 -7.81 -4.17 -11.82
N PHE A 55 -7.11 -3.53 -10.87
CA PHE A 55 -5.81 -4.02 -10.44
C PHE A 55 -5.89 -5.32 -9.64
N LEU A 56 -6.95 -5.53 -8.85
CA LEU A 56 -7.18 -6.80 -8.17
C LEU A 56 -7.42 -7.92 -9.18
N GLU A 57 -8.31 -7.71 -10.15
CA GLU A 57 -8.57 -8.67 -11.22
C GLU A 57 -7.31 -8.95 -12.03
N LEU A 58 -6.51 -7.93 -12.37
CA LEU A 58 -5.23 -8.11 -13.03
C LEU A 58 -4.27 -9.00 -12.22
N SER A 59 -4.25 -8.84 -10.89
CA SER A 59 -3.44 -9.69 -10.01
C SER A 59 -3.92 -11.15 -9.95
N LEU A 60 -5.22 -11.38 -10.17
CA LEU A 60 -5.80 -12.72 -10.25
C LEU A 60 -5.55 -13.37 -11.62
N LEU A 61 -5.58 -12.58 -12.70
CA LEU A 61 -5.27 -13.05 -14.07
C LEU A 61 -3.78 -13.34 -14.26
N LEU A 62 -2.91 -12.66 -13.52
CA LEU A 62 -1.47 -12.95 -13.49
C LEU A 62 -0.99 -13.09 -12.04
N PRO A 63 -1.22 -14.26 -11.41
CA PRO A 63 -0.80 -14.54 -10.05
C PRO A 63 0.71 -14.40 -9.86
N TYR A 64 1.16 -14.13 -8.65
CA TYR A 64 2.57 -13.86 -8.37
C TYR A 64 3.48 -15.05 -8.72
N ARG A 65 2.99 -16.28 -8.59
CA ARG A 65 3.73 -17.47 -9.04
C ARG A 65 4.10 -17.43 -10.53
N GLU A 66 3.27 -16.84 -11.38
CA GLU A 66 3.54 -16.68 -12.82
C GLU A 66 4.51 -15.52 -13.05
N ILE A 67 4.37 -14.43 -12.28
CA ILE A 67 5.33 -13.32 -12.28
C ILE A 67 6.76 -13.82 -11.98
N LYS A 68 6.91 -14.74 -11.02
CA LYS A 68 8.23 -15.34 -10.69
C LYS A 68 8.87 -16.07 -11.86
N LYS A 69 8.08 -16.70 -12.75
CA LYS A 69 8.60 -17.41 -13.93
C LYS A 69 9.15 -16.45 -14.99
N LEU A 70 8.57 -15.25 -15.11
CA LEU A 70 8.98 -14.24 -16.10
C LEU A 70 10.34 -13.61 -15.79
N ASN A 71 10.74 -13.57 -14.51
CA ASN A 71 12.06 -13.25 -13.92
C ASN A 71 12.78 -11.94 -14.32
N THR A 72 12.37 -11.24 -15.39
CA THR A 72 12.94 -9.97 -15.82
C THR A 72 11.88 -8.87 -15.84
N GLN A 73 12.32 -7.63 -15.58
CA GLN A 73 11.43 -6.48 -15.58
C GLN A 73 10.69 -6.27 -16.92
N PRO A 74 11.34 -6.35 -18.11
CA PRO A 74 10.64 -6.17 -19.37
C PRO A 74 9.58 -7.23 -19.65
N LEU A 75 9.83 -8.49 -19.31
CA LEU A 75 8.85 -9.57 -19.48
C LEU A 75 7.66 -9.41 -18.52
N ILE A 76 7.92 -9.03 -17.26
CA ILE A 76 6.87 -8.76 -16.27
C ILE A 76 6.01 -7.57 -16.72
N GLU A 77 6.63 -6.47 -17.16
CA GLU A 77 5.92 -5.30 -17.71
C GLU A 77 5.05 -5.72 -18.89
N LYS A 78 5.60 -6.43 -19.88
CA LYS A 78 4.88 -6.88 -21.07
C LYS A 78 3.70 -7.77 -20.72
N ALA A 79 3.89 -8.77 -19.86
CA ALA A 79 2.83 -9.69 -19.45
C ALA A 79 1.69 -8.95 -18.73
N LEU A 80 2.00 -8.03 -17.81
CA LEU A 80 0.99 -7.24 -17.11
C LEU A 80 0.25 -6.30 -18.06
N LEU A 81 0.95 -5.60 -18.95
CA LEU A 81 0.33 -4.71 -19.93
C LEU A 81 -0.56 -5.49 -20.92
N TYR A 82 -0.15 -6.71 -21.31
CA TYR A 82 -0.94 -7.58 -22.17
C TYR A 82 -2.22 -8.04 -21.46
N ARG A 83 -2.10 -8.56 -20.24
CA ARG A 83 -3.25 -8.96 -19.40
C ARG A 83 -4.18 -7.79 -19.08
N ALA A 84 -3.66 -6.57 -19.03
CA ALA A 84 -4.46 -5.36 -18.85
C ALA A 84 -5.15 -4.88 -20.15
N GLY A 85 -4.87 -5.47 -21.31
CA GLY A 85 -5.40 -5.01 -22.60
C GLY A 85 -4.78 -3.71 -23.10
N PHE A 86 -3.60 -3.33 -22.61
CA PHE A 86 -2.90 -2.12 -23.05
C PHE A 86 -1.96 -2.35 -24.25
N VAL A 87 -1.55 -3.60 -24.47
CA VAL A 87 -0.76 -4.01 -25.63
C VAL A 87 -1.35 -5.27 -26.25
N GLU A 88 -1.33 -5.35 -27.57
CA GLU A 88 -1.78 -6.53 -28.33
C GLU A 88 -0.62 -7.49 -28.67
N ASP A 89 0.61 -6.96 -28.67
CA ASP A 89 1.81 -7.73 -28.99
C ASP A 89 2.22 -8.62 -27.80
N TYR A 90 2.14 -9.94 -28.01
CA TYR A 90 2.57 -10.97 -27.05
C TYR A 90 3.92 -11.61 -27.42
N SER A 91 4.61 -11.12 -28.45
CA SER A 91 5.90 -11.68 -28.88
C SER A 91 6.92 -11.72 -27.74
N GLY A 92 7.65 -12.83 -27.61
CA GLY A 92 8.64 -12.98 -26.53
C GLY A 92 8.07 -13.24 -25.14
N LEU A 93 6.74 -13.29 -24.95
CA LEU A 93 6.16 -13.95 -23.78
C LEU A 93 6.40 -15.47 -23.86
N PRO A 94 6.38 -16.19 -22.72
CA PRO A 94 6.55 -17.64 -22.70
C PRO A 94 5.60 -18.36 -23.66
N PRO A 95 6.01 -19.46 -24.32
CA PRO A 95 5.15 -20.20 -25.26
C PRO A 95 3.86 -20.74 -24.64
N ASP A 96 3.87 -21.03 -23.34
CA ASP A 96 2.73 -21.52 -22.55
C ASP A 96 1.92 -20.37 -21.91
N PHE A 97 2.25 -19.11 -22.21
CA PHE A 97 1.50 -17.98 -21.72
C PHE A 97 0.11 -17.95 -22.36
N ASP A 98 -0.92 -18.25 -21.57
CA ASP A 98 -2.31 -18.23 -22.04
C ASP A 98 -2.68 -16.83 -22.58
N ILE A 99 -2.85 -16.68 -23.88
CA ILE A 99 -3.18 -15.39 -24.51
C ILE A 99 -4.67 -15.02 -24.43
N SER A 100 -5.54 -15.94 -23.98
CA SER A 100 -6.98 -15.74 -23.96
C SER A 100 -7.46 -14.88 -22.79
N LEU A 101 -6.76 -14.90 -21.65
CA LEU A 101 -7.17 -14.13 -20.46
C LEU A 101 -6.64 -12.70 -20.53
N ARG A 102 -7.51 -11.72 -20.68
CA ARG A 102 -7.14 -10.31 -20.61
C ARG A 102 -8.34 -9.46 -20.23
N LEU A 103 -8.07 -8.34 -19.57
CA LEU A 103 -9.04 -7.28 -19.35
C LEU A 103 -9.23 -6.47 -20.62
N GLU A 104 -10.41 -5.89 -20.79
CA GLU A 104 -10.64 -4.94 -21.86
C GLU A 104 -10.01 -3.58 -21.53
N LYS A 105 -9.41 -2.92 -22.52
CA LYS A 105 -8.82 -1.58 -22.35
C LYS A 105 -9.83 -0.55 -21.83
N THR A 106 -11.08 -0.66 -22.28
CA THR A 106 -12.23 0.18 -21.89
C THR A 106 -12.65 0.01 -20.43
N TYR A 107 -12.26 -1.10 -19.79
CA TYR A 107 -12.56 -1.37 -18.38
C TYR A 107 -11.78 -0.46 -17.42
N TRP A 108 -10.68 0.13 -17.88
CA TRP A 108 -9.82 1.01 -17.09
C TRP A 108 -10.33 2.46 -17.08
N ASN A 109 -10.41 3.04 -15.88
CA ASN A 109 -10.80 4.42 -15.71
C ASN A 109 -9.58 5.35 -15.84
N TYR A 110 -9.61 6.27 -16.80
CA TYR A 110 -8.60 7.33 -16.99
C TYR A 110 -9.11 8.73 -16.59
N ARG A 111 -10.42 8.88 -16.41
CA ARG A 111 -11.05 10.20 -16.20
C ARG A 111 -10.53 10.82 -14.90
N SER A 112 -10.22 12.12 -14.94
CA SER A 112 -9.75 12.91 -13.77
C SER A 112 -8.53 12.33 -13.04
N ILE A 113 -7.73 11.48 -13.70
CA ILE A 113 -6.46 10.97 -13.18
C ILE A 113 -5.34 11.75 -13.88
N ARG A 114 -4.34 12.21 -13.12
CA ARG A 114 -3.16 12.86 -13.71
C ARG A 114 -2.38 11.84 -14.55
N PRO A 115 -1.78 12.18 -15.70
CA PRO A 115 -1.10 11.20 -16.56
C PRO A 115 -0.07 10.31 -15.86
N VAL A 116 0.69 10.85 -14.90
CA VAL A 116 1.65 10.09 -14.06
C VAL A 116 1.00 8.97 -13.23
N ASN A 117 -0.31 9.00 -13.07
CA ASN A 117 -1.11 8.08 -12.28
C ASN A 117 -1.95 7.14 -13.15
N PHE A 118 -1.76 7.14 -14.47
CA PHE A 118 -2.46 6.24 -15.36
C PHE A 118 -2.11 4.76 -15.08
N PRO A 119 -3.07 3.83 -15.26
CA PRO A 119 -2.86 2.43 -14.93
C PRO A 119 -1.66 1.78 -15.63
N ASP A 120 -1.48 2.02 -16.93
CA ASP A 120 -0.36 1.52 -17.73
C ASP A 120 0.99 1.99 -17.18
N ARG A 121 1.10 3.27 -16.78
CA ARG A 121 2.32 3.79 -16.15
C ARG A 121 2.59 3.16 -14.78
N ARG A 122 1.54 2.92 -13.99
CA ARG A 122 1.68 2.27 -12.67
C ARG A 122 2.06 0.81 -12.79
N ILE A 123 1.54 0.10 -13.78
CA ILE A 123 1.97 -1.27 -14.12
C ILE A 123 3.46 -1.26 -14.43
N LYS A 124 3.90 -0.36 -15.32
CA LYS A 124 5.30 -0.18 -15.66
C LYS A 124 6.16 0.11 -14.43
N ASP A 125 5.80 1.08 -13.62
CA ASP A 125 6.57 1.43 -12.42
C ASP A 125 6.63 0.28 -11.42
N PHE A 126 5.54 -0.45 -11.24
CA PHE A 126 5.46 -1.57 -10.30
C PHE A 126 6.22 -2.82 -10.78
N SER A 127 6.31 -3.04 -12.09
CA SER A 127 7.08 -4.16 -12.67
C SER A 127 8.56 -4.18 -12.21
N HIS A 128 9.13 -3.01 -11.88
CA HIS A 128 10.47 -2.92 -11.31
C HIS A 128 10.57 -3.60 -9.94
N LEU A 129 9.61 -3.32 -9.04
CA LEU A 129 9.57 -4.00 -7.73
C LEU A 129 9.32 -5.50 -7.90
N LEU A 130 8.42 -5.88 -8.81
CA LEU A 130 8.15 -7.29 -9.07
C LEU A 130 9.42 -8.02 -9.53
N ALA A 131 10.17 -7.45 -10.46
CA ALA A 131 11.45 -8.00 -10.90
C ALA A 131 12.45 -8.16 -9.74
N GLU A 132 12.61 -7.13 -8.90
CA GLU A 132 13.48 -7.15 -7.71
C GLU A 132 13.10 -8.24 -6.69
N THR A 133 11.84 -8.67 -6.68
CA THR A 133 11.31 -9.62 -5.69
C THR A 133 11.24 -11.07 -6.20
N THR A 134 11.31 -11.30 -7.51
CA THR A 134 11.07 -12.63 -8.11
C THR A 134 11.92 -13.76 -7.54
N GLN A 135 13.20 -13.50 -7.24
CA GLN A 135 14.11 -14.54 -6.71
C GLN A 135 13.76 -14.98 -5.29
N MET A 136 13.51 -14.03 -4.37
CA MET A 136 13.31 -14.35 -2.95
C MET A 136 11.84 -14.40 -2.51
N GLY A 137 10.93 -13.88 -3.33
CA GLY A 137 9.54 -13.63 -2.97
C GLY A 137 9.33 -12.23 -2.40
N ILE A 138 8.17 -11.64 -2.68
CA ILE A 138 7.81 -10.28 -2.26
C ILE A 138 7.66 -10.19 -0.75
N TYR A 139 7.19 -11.25 -0.09
CA TYR A 139 7.15 -11.35 1.37
C TYR A 139 8.56 -11.28 1.95
N ASN A 140 9.46 -12.16 1.52
CA ASN A 140 10.82 -12.22 2.06
C ASN A 140 11.62 -10.95 1.74
N TYR A 141 11.34 -10.31 0.61
CA TYR A 141 11.92 -9.00 0.29
C TYR A 141 11.58 -7.98 1.38
N PHE A 142 10.28 -7.74 1.65
CA PHE A 142 9.88 -6.76 2.66
C PHE A 142 10.23 -7.19 4.09
N LYS A 143 10.19 -8.50 4.37
CA LYS A 143 10.66 -9.07 5.64
C LYS A 143 12.10 -8.66 5.90
N LYS A 144 13.01 -8.95 4.96
CA LYS A 144 14.42 -8.58 5.04
C LYS A 144 14.62 -7.08 5.20
N GLN A 145 13.85 -6.26 4.47
CA GLN A 145 13.93 -4.80 4.61
C GLN A 145 13.55 -4.32 6.01
N ILE A 146 12.53 -4.91 6.64
CA ILE A 146 12.16 -4.59 8.02
C ILE A 146 13.25 -5.05 8.99
N GLU A 147 13.77 -6.27 8.83
CA GLU A 147 14.79 -6.85 9.70
C GLU A 147 16.10 -6.03 9.68
N VAL A 148 16.56 -5.61 8.50
CA VAL A 148 17.78 -4.81 8.34
C VAL A 148 17.63 -3.39 8.88
N ASN A 149 16.41 -2.84 8.87
CA ASN A 149 16.13 -1.48 9.34
C ASN A 149 15.50 -1.44 10.74
N TYR A 150 15.43 -2.57 11.42
CA TYR A 150 14.94 -2.65 12.79
C TYR A 150 15.89 -1.93 13.75
N THR A 151 15.33 -1.04 14.57
CA THR A 151 16.04 -0.38 15.66
C THR A 151 15.28 -0.55 16.97
N GLY A 152 16.00 -0.76 18.08
CA GLY A 152 15.37 -0.92 19.40
C GLY A 152 14.64 0.34 19.91
N ILE A 153 15.00 1.52 19.38
CA ILE A 153 14.39 2.80 19.71
C ILE A 153 13.93 3.46 18.41
N VAL A 154 12.67 3.91 18.37
CA VAL A 154 12.08 4.65 17.25
C VAL A 154 11.51 5.96 17.78
N GLU A 155 12.10 7.06 17.33
CA GLU A 155 11.67 8.41 17.68
C GLU A 155 11.01 9.08 16.47
N LYS A 156 10.30 10.19 16.72
CA LYS A 156 9.64 10.96 15.66
C LYS A 156 10.62 11.42 14.56
N SER A 157 11.84 11.77 14.94
CA SER A 157 12.93 12.21 14.06
C SER A 157 13.42 11.10 13.11
N SER A 158 13.43 9.84 13.56
CA SER A 158 13.96 8.69 12.82
C SER A 158 12.89 7.86 12.12
N ALA A 159 11.64 7.90 12.57
CA ALA A 159 10.56 7.07 12.04
C ALA A 159 10.30 7.28 10.54
N LYS A 160 10.35 8.52 10.06
CA LYS A 160 10.22 8.81 8.62
C LYS A 160 11.33 8.11 7.82
N MET A 161 12.57 8.27 8.25
CA MET A 161 13.72 7.66 7.59
C MET A 161 13.66 6.12 7.61
N ALA A 162 13.22 5.53 8.72
CA ALA A 162 13.05 4.09 8.82
C ALA A 162 12.05 3.56 7.77
N VAL A 163 10.88 4.19 7.64
CA VAL A 163 9.89 3.83 6.61
C VAL A 163 10.45 4.01 5.20
N GLU A 164 11.17 5.11 4.95
CA GLU A 164 11.77 5.38 3.63
C GLU A 164 12.84 4.34 3.26
N LYS A 165 13.64 3.86 4.23
CA LYS A 165 14.60 2.78 4.03
C LYS A 165 13.93 1.43 3.79
N ILE A 166 12.90 1.09 4.56
CA ILE A 166 12.13 -0.15 4.37
C ILE A 166 11.49 -0.19 2.97
N MET A 167 10.98 0.96 2.51
CA MET A 167 10.30 1.10 1.22
C MET A 167 11.24 1.56 0.09
N ASN A 168 12.54 1.30 0.18
CA ASN A 168 13.52 1.79 -0.78
C ASN A 168 13.62 0.91 -2.06
N PHE A 169 12.58 0.93 -2.89
CA PHE A 169 12.56 0.31 -4.23
C PHE A 169 12.35 1.36 -5.33
N LYS A 170 12.63 1.04 -6.60
CA LYS A 170 12.64 2.06 -7.67
C LYS A 170 11.23 2.48 -8.16
N ARG A 171 11.18 3.57 -8.94
CA ARG A 171 10.04 4.09 -9.73
C ARG A 171 8.78 4.57 -9.01
N ILE A 172 8.48 4.12 -7.80
CA ILE A 172 7.33 4.63 -7.04
C ILE A 172 7.76 5.81 -6.15
N GLY A 173 7.00 6.90 -6.21
CA GLY A 173 7.25 8.12 -5.44
C GLY A 173 7.19 7.91 -3.92
N ILE A 174 7.97 8.69 -3.17
CA ILE A 174 8.15 8.49 -1.72
C ILE A 174 6.87 8.67 -0.89
N SER A 175 6.00 9.61 -1.28
CA SER A 175 4.67 9.76 -0.67
C SER A 175 3.86 8.47 -0.82
N ARG A 176 3.84 7.92 -2.03
CA ARG A 176 3.10 6.70 -2.33
C ARG A 176 3.62 5.48 -1.58
N LYS A 177 4.95 5.36 -1.47
CA LYS A 177 5.60 4.34 -0.66
C LYS A 177 5.18 4.40 0.81
N ARG A 178 5.13 5.60 1.41
CA ARG A 178 4.65 5.79 2.78
C ARG A 178 3.18 5.36 2.92
N GLU A 179 2.32 5.74 1.97
CA GLU A 179 0.93 5.26 1.97
C GLU A 179 0.85 3.73 1.90
N MET A 180 1.61 3.09 1.01
CA MET A 180 1.66 1.63 0.86
C MET A 180 2.17 0.96 2.13
N PHE A 181 3.17 1.54 2.79
CA PHE A 181 3.68 1.00 4.04
C PHE A 181 2.59 0.92 5.11
N PHE A 182 1.93 2.03 5.44
CA PHE A 182 0.94 2.07 6.51
C PHE A 182 -0.39 1.40 6.16
N ASN A 183 -0.74 1.28 4.88
CA ASN A 183 -1.99 0.62 4.47
C ASN A 183 -1.84 -0.87 4.18
N ILE A 184 -0.62 -1.35 3.88
CA ILE A 184 -0.37 -2.71 3.37
C ILE A 184 0.75 -3.37 4.15
N ILE A 185 1.99 -2.91 3.99
CA ILE A 185 3.18 -3.61 4.52
C ILE A 185 3.06 -3.76 6.04
N LEU A 186 2.85 -2.65 6.76
CA LEU A 186 2.74 -2.64 8.21
C LEU A 186 1.60 -3.55 8.74
N PRO A 187 0.33 -3.41 8.31
CA PRO A 187 -0.72 -4.28 8.80
C PRO A 187 -0.57 -5.74 8.35
N PHE A 188 0.11 -6.00 7.23
CA PHE A 188 0.41 -7.36 6.78
C PHE A 188 1.40 -8.05 7.72
N PHE A 189 2.52 -7.39 8.04
CA PHE A 189 3.52 -7.96 8.96
C PHE A 189 3.05 -7.99 10.42
N LEU A 190 2.11 -7.12 10.82
CA LEU A 190 1.42 -7.24 12.11
C LEU A 190 0.38 -8.38 12.15
N ALA A 191 -0.08 -8.85 10.98
CA ALA A 191 -0.98 -10.00 10.90
C ALA A 191 -0.24 -11.33 10.89
N ASP A 192 1.05 -11.34 10.54
CA ASP A 192 1.94 -12.49 10.59
C ASP A 192 2.45 -12.72 12.02
N ASP A 193 1.86 -13.70 12.71
CA ASP A 193 2.23 -14.03 14.09
C ASP A 193 3.67 -14.57 14.19
N SER A 194 4.23 -15.14 13.10
CA SER A 194 5.64 -15.57 13.04
C SER A 194 6.62 -14.39 13.02
N PHE A 195 6.13 -13.18 12.77
CA PHE A 195 6.90 -11.95 12.73
C PHE A 195 6.73 -11.08 13.99
N SER A 196 6.17 -11.65 15.06
CA SER A 196 5.86 -10.99 16.34
C SER A 196 7.03 -10.25 16.98
N LYS A 197 8.27 -10.73 16.79
CA LYS A 197 9.50 -10.07 17.26
C LYS A 197 9.59 -8.59 16.86
N TYR A 198 9.06 -8.22 15.69
CA TYR A 198 9.15 -6.86 15.14
C TYR A 198 7.88 -6.03 15.33
N HIS A 199 6.82 -6.59 15.94
CA HIS A 199 5.53 -5.91 16.06
C HIS A 199 5.62 -4.61 16.85
N SER A 200 6.33 -4.59 17.98
CA SER A 200 6.51 -3.36 18.78
C SER A 200 7.18 -2.24 17.99
N PHE A 201 8.16 -2.57 17.14
CA PHE A 201 8.81 -1.60 16.25
C PHE A 201 7.84 -1.05 15.20
N LEU A 202 7.06 -1.92 14.55
CA LEU A 202 6.08 -1.51 13.55
C LEU A 202 4.97 -0.64 14.16
N LEU A 203 4.44 -1.04 15.32
CA LEU A 203 3.46 -0.23 16.07
C LEU A 203 4.05 1.13 16.45
N LYS A 204 5.33 1.17 16.86
CA LYS A 204 5.96 2.45 17.20
C LYS A 204 6.08 3.38 15.99
N LEU A 205 6.42 2.84 14.81
CA LEU A 205 6.42 3.61 13.57
C LEU A 205 5.03 4.22 13.29
N PHE A 206 3.96 3.47 13.50
CA PHE A 206 2.59 3.98 13.33
C PHE A 206 2.25 5.12 14.30
N GLU A 207 2.72 5.04 15.54
CA GLU A 207 2.47 6.04 16.57
C GLU A 207 3.24 7.35 16.37
N VAL A 208 4.49 7.27 15.89
CA VAL A 208 5.40 8.44 15.90
C VAL A 208 5.78 8.96 14.53
N HIS A 209 5.52 8.21 13.45
CA HIS A 209 5.76 8.71 12.10
C HIS A 209 4.87 9.93 11.82
N PRO A 210 5.41 11.00 11.18
CA PRO A 210 4.63 12.18 10.78
C PRO A 210 3.38 11.83 9.97
N PRO A 211 2.35 12.69 9.93
CA PRO A 211 1.15 12.41 9.13
C PRO A 211 1.49 12.18 7.65
N LEU A 212 0.63 11.42 6.97
CA LEU A 212 0.67 11.25 5.52
C LEU A 212 0.15 12.50 4.81
N ASP A 213 0.35 12.56 3.49
CA ASP A 213 -0.05 13.71 2.68
C ASP A 213 -1.57 13.98 2.79
N VAL A 214 -1.91 15.27 2.82
CA VAL A 214 -3.30 15.73 3.01
C VAL A 214 -4.17 15.34 1.81
N ASN A 215 -5.18 14.50 2.06
CA ASN A 215 -6.20 14.12 1.09
C ASN A 215 -7.54 14.83 1.33
N SER A 216 -8.56 14.56 0.51
CA SER A 216 -9.88 15.17 0.62
C SER A 216 -10.59 14.88 1.95
N LYS A 217 -10.39 13.70 2.54
CA LYS A 217 -10.95 13.36 3.86
C LYS A 217 -10.31 14.18 4.97
N ILE A 218 -8.99 14.35 4.92
CA ILE A 218 -8.27 15.20 5.88
C ILE A 218 -8.68 16.68 5.74
N LYS A 219 -8.89 17.17 4.52
CA LYS A 219 -9.45 18.52 4.32
C LYS A 219 -10.84 18.66 4.96
N ARG A 220 -11.73 17.68 4.73
CA ARG A 220 -13.06 17.64 5.37
C ARG A 220 -12.97 17.60 6.89
N PHE A 221 -11.99 16.86 7.43
CA PHE A 221 -11.75 16.79 8.87
C PHE A 221 -11.42 18.18 9.44
N TYR A 222 -10.46 18.88 8.84
CA TYR A 222 -10.12 20.23 9.29
C TYR A 222 -11.31 21.19 9.21
N THR A 223 -12.12 21.13 8.14
CA THR A 223 -13.36 21.93 8.03
C THR A 223 -14.38 21.60 9.14
N LYS A 224 -14.60 20.31 9.43
CA LYS A 224 -15.55 19.85 10.47
C LYS A 224 -15.10 20.26 11.87
N VAL A 225 -13.80 20.25 12.14
CA VAL A 225 -13.25 20.58 13.46
C VAL A 225 -13.09 22.10 13.66
N SER A 226 -12.75 22.85 12.61
CA SER A 226 -12.62 24.31 12.69
C SER A 226 -13.94 25.01 13.05
N SER A 227 -15.09 24.40 12.76
CA SER A 227 -16.40 24.92 13.18
C SER A 227 -16.76 24.56 14.62
N MET A 228 -16.08 23.59 15.24
CA MET A 228 -16.42 23.05 16.56
C MET A 228 -15.47 23.50 17.69
N ILE A 229 -14.20 23.77 17.37
CA ILE A 229 -13.19 24.15 18.35
C ILE A 229 -12.82 25.62 18.15
N ASN A 230 -13.27 26.47 19.07
CA ASN A 230 -12.97 27.89 19.06
C ASN A 230 -11.52 28.13 19.52
N ARG A 231 -10.70 28.75 18.66
CA ARG A 231 -9.37 29.36 18.93
C ARG A 231 -8.10 28.49 18.95
N GLU A 232 -8.16 27.15 18.96
CA GLU A 232 -6.94 26.32 18.84
C GLU A 232 -6.81 25.68 17.44
N LYS A 233 -5.63 25.87 16.81
CA LYS A 233 -5.31 25.22 15.55
C LYS A 233 -5.04 23.73 15.81
N VAL A 234 -6.04 22.89 15.55
CA VAL A 234 -5.88 21.43 15.60
C VAL A 234 -4.92 21.01 14.49
N GLU A 235 -3.89 20.26 14.86
CA GLU A 235 -2.91 19.68 13.94
C GLU A 235 -2.82 18.17 14.17
N ILE A 236 -2.87 17.42 13.09
CA ILE A 236 -2.62 15.97 13.09
C ILE A 236 -1.12 15.75 13.22
N SER A 237 -0.68 15.10 14.29
CA SER A 237 0.73 15.02 14.67
C SER A 237 1.47 13.78 14.17
N ASN A 238 0.73 12.72 13.82
CA ASN A 238 1.28 11.43 13.40
C ASN A 238 0.30 10.62 12.52
N VAL A 239 0.74 9.45 12.03
CA VAL A 239 -0.08 8.56 11.18
C VAL A 239 -1.29 7.98 11.91
N LYS A 240 -1.16 7.68 13.21
CA LYS A 240 -2.27 7.19 14.04
C LYS A 240 -3.43 8.19 14.07
N GLU A 241 -3.15 9.44 14.39
CA GLU A 241 -4.14 10.52 14.35
C GLU A 241 -4.65 10.78 12.93
N TYR A 242 -3.80 10.62 11.90
CA TYR A 242 -4.21 10.75 10.50
C TYR A 242 -5.26 9.69 10.11
N PHE A 243 -5.08 8.43 10.53
CA PHE A 243 -6.11 7.39 10.35
C PHE A 243 -7.36 7.67 11.16
N GLY A 244 -7.20 8.15 12.40
CA GLY A 244 -8.32 8.60 13.22
C GLY A 244 -9.15 9.70 12.57
N ALA A 245 -8.49 10.70 11.97
CA ALA A 245 -9.13 11.83 11.30
C ALA A 245 -9.89 11.40 10.05
N MET A 246 -9.36 10.43 9.29
CA MET A 246 -10.10 9.85 8.16
C MET A 246 -11.38 9.14 8.61
N LYS A 247 -11.31 8.33 9.69
CA LYS A 247 -12.49 7.63 10.23
C LYS A 247 -13.50 8.60 10.83
N TYR A 248 -13.05 9.67 11.49
CA TYR A 248 -13.90 10.69 12.11
C TYR A 248 -14.86 11.39 11.13
N VAL A 249 -14.52 11.46 9.85
CA VAL A 249 -15.36 12.07 8.79
C VAL A 249 -16.12 11.06 7.92
N GLU A 250 -15.95 9.77 8.20
CA GLU A 250 -16.74 8.68 7.61
C GLU A 250 -18.03 8.41 8.40
N GLY A 251 -18.06 8.79 9.69
CA GLY A 251 -19.27 8.88 10.51
C GLY A 251 -19.91 10.27 10.45
#